data_AF-A0A127SN26-F1
#
_entry.id   AF-A0A127SN26-F1
#
_cell.length_a   1.000
_cell.length_b   1.000
_cell.length_c   1.000
_cell.angle_alpha   90.00
_cell.angle_beta   90.00
_cell.angle_gamma   90.00
#
_symmetry.space_group_name_H-M   'P 1'
#
loop_
_entity.id
_entity.type
_entity.pdbx_description
1 polymer ?
#
loop_
_entity_poly.entity_id
_entity_poly.type
_entity_poly.pdbx_seq_one_letter_code
_entity_poly.pdbx_strand_id
1 'polypeptide(L)' 'MTQEELAGELNVTRQALSNWERDVNEPDLNMLKKICFLFGVN' A
#
# COMPACT_ATOMS: atom_id res chain seq x y z
N MET A 1 -7.08 6.79 8.44
CA MET A 1 -6.93 5.49 7.77
C MET A 1 -5.90 4.68 8.54
N THR A 2 -6.26 3.49 8.98
CA THR A 2 -5.39 2.51 9.64
C THR A 2 -4.72 1.60 8.60
N GLN A 3 -3.69 0.83 8.99
CA GLN A 3 -3.08 -0.18 8.12
C GLN A 3 -4.10 -1.23 7.65
N GLU A 4 -5.04 -1.62 8.52
CA GLU A 4 -6.06 -2.62 8.17
C GLU A 4 -7.00 -2.07 7.09
N GLU A 5 -7.45 -0.83 7.25
CA GLU A 5 -8.32 -0.14 6.27
C GLU A 5 -7.59 0.03 4.92
N LEU A 6 -6.35 0.54 4.92
CA LEU A 6 -5.59 0.74 3.69
C LEU A 6 -5.26 -0.58 2.99
N ALA A 7 -4.92 -1.62 3.75
CA ALA A 7 -4.68 -2.94 3.18
C ALA A 7 -5.94 -3.51 2.52
N GLY A 8 -7.12 -3.27 3.13
CA GLY A 8 -8.42 -3.57 2.55
C GLY A 8 -8.66 -2.83 1.22
N GLU A 9 -8.45 -1.52 1.19
CA GLU A 9 -8.59 -0.68 -0.03
C GLU A 9 -7.65 -1.14 -1.16
N LEU A 10 -6.41 -1.50 -0.82
CA LEU A 10 -5.40 -1.96 -1.79
C LEU A 10 -5.54 -3.44 -2.16
N ASN A 11 -6.45 -4.18 -1.50
CA ASN A 11 -6.62 -5.62 -1.60
C ASN A 11 -5.30 -6.40 -1.37
N VAL A 12 -4.60 -6.06 -0.28
CA VAL A 12 -3.40 -6.75 0.19
C VAL A 12 -3.54 -7.10 1.67
N THR A 13 -2.63 -7.92 2.19
CA THR A 13 -2.63 -8.20 3.63
C THR A 13 -2.06 -7.02 4.40
N ARG A 14 -2.57 -6.80 5.63
CA ARG A 14 -1.99 -5.82 6.57
C ARG A 14 -0.48 -6.01 6.76
N GLN A 15 -0.01 -7.27 6.73
CA GLN A 15 1.41 -7.58 6.87
C GLN A 15 2.23 -7.14 5.66
N ALA A 16 1.70 -7.30 4.43
CA ALA A 16 2.37 -6.80 3.23
C ALA A 16 2.52 -5.28 3.27
N LEU A 17 1.45 -4.57 3.61
CA LEU A 17 1.48 -3.11 3.79
C LEU A 17 2.48 -2.70 4.89
N SER A 18 2.47 -3.38 6.04
CA SER A 18 3.43 -3.10 7.12
C SER A 18 4.89 -3.37 6.72
N ASN A 19 5.15 -4.33 5.83
CA ASN A 19 6.49 -4.58 5.31
C ASN A 19 6.95 -3.46 4.38
N TRP A 20 6.05 -2.91 3.54
CA TRP A 20 6.35 -1.75 2.68
C TRP A 20 6.68 -0.50 3.50
N GLU A 21 5.89 -0.21 4.53
CA GLU A 21 6.12 0.94 5.42
C GLU A 21 7.40 0.83 6.25
N ARG A 22 7.98 -0.37 6.34
CA ARG A 22 9.21 -0.67 7.09
C ARG A 22 10.42 -0.94 6.19
N ASP A 23 10.30 -0.70 4.89
CA ASP A 23 11.35 -0.95 3.89
C ASP A 23 11.86 -2.41 3.88
N VAL A 24 11.03 -3.38 4.29
CA VAL A 24 11.39 -4.81 4.26
C VAL A 24 11.35 -5.33 2.83
N ASN A 25 10.37 -4.87 2.06
CA ASN A 25 10.24 -5.10 0.62
C ASN A 25 9.41 -3.97 0.00
N GLU A 26 9.33 -3.97 -1.32
CA GLU A 26 8.66 -2.91 -2.07
C GLU A 26 7.37 -3.43 -2.74
N PRO A 27 6.33 -2.59 -2.85
CA PRO A 27 5.20 -2.85 -3.72
C PRO A 27 5.63 -2.83 -5.19
N ASP A 28 4.93 -3.57 -6.06
CA ASP A 28 5.17 -3.50 -7.49
C ASP A 28 4.69 -2.16 -8.11
N LEU A 29 5.05 -1.92 -9.39
CA LEU A 29 4.68 -0.70 -10.10
C LEU A 29 3.17 -0.45 -10.21
N ASN A 30 2.36 -1.51 -10.32
CA ASN A 30 0.91 -1.35 -10.39
C ASN A 30 0.34 -0.95 -9.04
N MET A 31 0.89 -1.50 -7.97
CA MET A 31 0.54 -1.14 -6.61
C MET A 31 0.96 0.29 -6.27
N LEU A 32 2.16 0.71 -6.66
CA LEU A 32 2.59 2.11 -6.52
C LEU A 32 1.63 3.07 -7.24
N LYS A 33 1.20 2.76 -8.46
CA LYS A 33 0.20 3.57 -9.18
C LYS A 33 -1.13 3.66 -8.44
N LYS A 34 -1.60 2.55 -7.85
CA LYS A 34 -2.83 2.55 -7.03
C LYS A 34 -2.68 3.42 -5.79
N ILE A 35 -1.54 3.32 -5.10
CA ILE A 35 -1.21 4.14 -3.93
C ILE A 35 -1.19 5.63 -4.32
N CYS A 36 -0.46 5.99 -5.38
CA CYS A 36 -0.43 7.33 -5.96
C CYS A 36 -1.84 7.87 -6.24
N PHE A 37 -2.67 7.09 -6.94
CA PHE A 37 -4.06 7.45 -7.23
C PHE A 37 -4.90 7.65 -5.97
N LEU A 38 -4.80 6.73 -4.99
CA LEU A 38 -5.55 6.79 -3.73
C LEU A 38 -5.20 8.04 -2.91
N PHE A 39 -3.94 8.44 -2.92
CA PHE A 39 -3.46 9.62 -2.18
C PHE A 39 -3.43 10.92 -2.99
N GLY A 40 -3.83 10.89 -4.26
CA GLY A 40 -3.83 12.08 -5.12
C GLY A 40 -2.43 12.60 -5.46
N VAL A 41 -1.41 11.75 -5.42
CA VAL A 41 -0.02 12.07 -5.78
C VAL A 41 0.22 11.51 -7.18
N ASN A 42 0.55 12.37 -8.16
CA ASN A 42 0.69 12.00 -9.57
C ASN A 42 2.09 12.34 -10.09
#